data_AF-A0A380LNS6-F1
#
_entry.id   AF-A0A380LNS6-F1
#
_cell.length_a   1.000
_cell.length_b   1.000
_cell.length_c   1.000
_cell.angle_alpha   90.00
_cell.angle_beta   90.00
_cell.angle_gamma   90.00
#
_symmetry.space_group_name_H-M   'P 1'
#
loop_
_entity.id
_entity.type
_entity.pdbx_description
1 polymer ?
#
loop_
_entity_poly.entity_id
_entity_poly.type
_entity_poly.pdbx_seq_one_letter_code
_entity_poly.pdbx_strand_id
1 'polypeptide(L)'
;MEDQKEWKEIMREAKRLYDEQCKKILSYKQILAYIFKECLEEYKDLSLEKIQELLDEEQSHDKMISKNVEDQSIRGSMIRYDLLYKLRNPQRNDPEGFEEDDFDNIQKVITLWICLRHARYKDNTINTYRIEERNIVGHLKHAKKVL
;
A
#
# COMPACT_ATOMS: atom_id res chain seq x y z
N MET A 1 6.51 35.45 -23.84
CA MET A 1 5.42 34.91 -23.00
C MET A 1 4.88 33.59 -23.55
N GLU A 2 4.71 33.47 -24.88
CA GLU A 2 4.38 32.22 -25.59
C GLU A 2 5.31 31.05 -25.22
N ASP A 3 6.63 31.25 -25.35
CA ASP A 3 7.62 30.19 -25.13
C ASP A 3 7.59 29.64 -23.70
N GLN A 4 7.41 30.51 -22.69
CA GLN A 4 7.34 30.09 -21.29
C GLN A 4 6.07 29.27 -20.99
N LYS A 5 4.99 29.52 -21.73
CA LYS A 5 3.74 28.75 -21.61
C LYS A 5 3.91 27.38 -22.26
N GLU A 6 4.53 27.33 -23.43
CA GLU A 6 4.85 26.08 -24.14
C GLU A 6 5.77 25.18 -23.32
N TRP A 7 6.87 25.72 -22.76
CA TRP A 7 7.77 24.97 -21.88
C TRP A 7 7.07 24.41 -20.65
N LYS A 8 6.15 25.18 -20.04
CA LYS A 8 5.35 24.69 -18.91
C LYS A 8 4.43 23.54 -19.31
N GLU A 9 3.82 23.60 -20.49
CA GLU A 9 2.95 22.56 -21.01
C GLU A 9 3.73 21.28 -21.32
N ILE A 10 4.90 21.39 -21.98
CA ILE A 10 5.81 20.27 -22.24
C ILE A 10 6.26 19.60 -20.93
N MET A 11 6.68 20.40 -19.95
CA MET A 11 7.08 19.86 -18.64
C MET A 11 5.91 19.21 -17.89
N ARG A 12 4.69 19.72 -18.06
CA ARG A 12 3.47 19.11 -17.49
C ARG A 12 3.20 17.76 -18.14
N GLU A 13 3.33 17.68 -19.46
CA GLU A 13 3.13 16.45 -20.21
C GLU A 13 4.19 15.39 -19.88
N ALA A 14 5.47 15.77 -19.82
CA ALA A 14 6.54 14.87 -19.43
C ALA A 14 6.32 14.28 -18.03
N LYS A 15 5.88 15.10 -17.07
CA LYS A 15 5.51 14.64 -15.72
C LYS A 15 4.31 13.69 -15.72
N ARG A 16 3.30 13.95 -16.57
CA ARG A 16 2.14 13.07 -16.73
C ARG A 16 2.56 11.71 -17.29
N LEU A 17 3.37 11.68 -18.34
CA LEU A 17 3.87 10.45 -18.94
C LEU A 17 4.73 9.64 -17.97
N TYR A 18 5.61 10.31 -17.21
CA TYR A 18 6.41 9.67 -16.17
C TYR A 18 5.52 9.00 -15.12
N ASP A 19 4.54 9.73 -14.58
CA ASP A 19 3.55 9.25 -13.61
C ASP A 19 2.81 8.00 -14.13
N GLU A 20 2.31 8.05 -15.38
CA GLU A 20 1.65 6.91 -16.03
C GLU A 20 2.57 5.68 -16.19
N GLN A 21 3.83 5.88 -16.57
CA GLN A 21 4.78 4.76 -16.70
C GLN A 21 5.11 4.14 -15.34
N CYS A 22 5.30 4.96 -14.30
CA CYS A 22 5.50 4.46 -12.93
C CYS A 22 4.30 3.64 -12.47
N LYS A 23 3.07 4.13 -12.68
CA LYS A 23 1.84 3.39 -12.34
C LYS A 23 1.77 2.04 -13.06
N LYS A 24 2.15 1.99 -14.34
CA LYS A 24 2.21 0.75 -15.12
C LYS A 24 3.25 -0.23 -14.56
N ILE A 25 4.45 0.23 -14.25
CA ILE A 25 5.51 -0.61 -13.66
C ILE A 25 5.04 -1.16 -12.29
N LEU A 26 4.47 -0.31 -11.46
CA LEU A 26 3.99 -0.69 -10.13
C LEU A 26 2.73 -1.56 -10.16
N SER A 27 2.05 -1.67 -11.31
CA SER A 27 0.92 -2.59 -11.47
C SER A 27 1.35 -4.05 -11.66
N TYR A 28 2.63 -4.34 -11.96
CA TYR A 28 3.08 -5.71 -12.23
C TYR A 28 3.17 -6.53 -10.93
N LYS A 29 2.54 -7.71 -10.92
CA LYS A 29 2.49 -8.59 -9.74
C LYS A 29 3.87 -8.96 -9.19
N GLN A 30 4.83 -9.21 -10.07
CA GLN A 30 6.19 -9.56 -9.65
C GLN A 30 6.88 -8.42 -8.90
N ILE A 31 6.74 -7.17 -9.39
CA ILE A 31 7.33 -5.98 -8.76
C ILE A 31 6.67 -5.74 -7.40
N LEU A 32 5.34 -5.85 -7.37
CA LEU A 32 4.56 -5.76 -6.15
C LEU A 32 4.97 -6.82 -5.12
N ALA A 33 5.14 -8.08 -5.53
CA ALA A 33 5.56 -9.15 -4.65
C ALA A 33 6.92 -8.86 -3.98
N TYR A 34 7.88 -8.32 -4.73
CA TYR A 34 9.15 -7.86 -4.16
C TYR A 34 8.95 -6.73 -3.15
N ILE A 35 8.17 -5.69 -3.49
CA ILE A 35 7.89 -4.58 -2.57
C ILE A 35 7.26 -5.09 -1.28
N PHE A 36 6.28 -6.00 -1.37
CA PHE A 36 5.61 -6.55 -0.20
C PHE A 36 6.52 -7.42 0.65
N LYS A 37 7.36 -8.25 0.03
CA LYS A 37 8.35 -9.06 0.74
C LYS A 37 9.31 -8.19 1.56
N GLU A 38 9.77 -7.08 1.00
CA GLU A 38 10.74 -6.19 1.67
C GLU A 38 10.07 -5.25 2.70
N CYS A 39 8.84 -4.82 2.45
CA CYS A 39 8.18 -3.82 3.28
C CYS A 39 7.25 -4.38 4.37
N LEU A 40 6.87 -5.66 4.31
CA LEU A 40 5.91 -6.28 5.23
C LEU A 40 6.54 -7.48 5.93
N GLU A 41 6.65 -7.41 7.26
CA GLU A 41 7.26 -8.47 8.08
C GLU A 41 6.59 -9.82 7.86
N GLU A 42 5.26 -9.83 7.76
CA GLU A 42 4.45 -11.05 7.59
C GLU A 42 4.71 -11.76 6.25
N TYR A 43 5.40 -11.10 5.30
CA TYR A 43 5.64 -11.60 3.95
C TYR A 43 7.12 -11.92 3.69
N LYS A 44 8.04 -11.55 4.59
CA LYS A 44 9.50 -11.70 4.39
C LYS A 44 9.93 -13.14 4.09
N ASP A 45 9.31 -14.10 4.76
CA ASP A 45 9.66 -15.52 4.62
C ASP A 45 8.88 -16.24 3.50
N LEU A 46 7.92 -15.57 2.86
CA LEU A 46 7.12 -16.16 1.79
C LEU A 46 7.86 -16.12 0.45
N SER A 47 7.61 -17.12 -0.40
CA SER A 47 8.09 -17.10 -1.78
C SER A 47 7.33 -16.03 -2.58
N LEU A 48 7.96 -15.49 -3.63
CA LEU A 48 7.34 -14.44 -4.45
C LEU A 48 6.06 -14.95 -5.13
N GLU A 49 6.01 -16.22 -5.48
CA GLU A 49 4.83 -16.89 -6.04
C GLU A 49 3.70 -16.90 -5.01
N LYS A 50 4.01 -17.22 -3.74
CA LYS A 50 3.00 -17.21 -2.69
C LYS A 50 2.44 -15.81 -2.43
N ILE A 51 3.29 -14.79 -2.47
CA ILE A 51 2.85 -13.39 -2.33
C ILE A 51 1.92 -13.00 -3.49
N GLN A 52 2.23 -13.45 -4.72
CA GLN A 52 1.38 -13.21 -5.89
C GLN A 52 0.00 -13.85 -5.78
N GLU A 53 -0.13 -15.02 -5.15
CA GLU A 53 -1.43 -15.65 -4.86
C GLU A 53 -2.27 -14.87 -3.83
N LEU A 54 -1.61 -14.12 -2.94
CA LEU A 54 -2.28 -13.36 -1.87
C LEU A 54 -2.78 -11.97 -2.31
N LEU A 55 -2.33 -11.50 -3.48
CA LEU A 55 -2.82 -10.28 -4.12
C LEU A 55 -4.22 -10.54 -4.69
N ASP A 56 -5.24 -9.79 -4.20
CA ASP A 56 -6.65 -10.00 -4.56
C ASP A 56 -6.88 -10.11 -6.08
N GLU A 57 -7.71 -11.07 -6.48
CA GLU A 57 -8.00 -11.42 -7.87
C GLU A 57 -9.19 -10.64 -8.42
N GLU A 58 -8.93 -9.64 -9.27
CA GLU A 58 -9.82 -9.29 -10.36
C GLU A 58 -8.97 -8.81 -11.57
N GLN A 59 -8.80 -9.74 -12.53
CA GLN A 59 -8.29 -9.58 -13.92
C GLN A 59 -6.76 -9.45 -14.15
N SER A 60 -6.32 -10.06 -15.27
CA SER A 60 -4.96 -10.23 -15.84
C SER A 60 -3.91 -10.96 -14.98
N HIS A 61 -3.28 -11.99 -15.56
CA HIS A 61 -2.27 -12.80 -14.87
C HIS A 61 -1.07 -11.98 -14.37
N ASP A 62 -0.72 -10.86 -15.03
CA ASP A 62 0.51 -10.12 -14.73
C ASP A 62 0.32 -8.72 -14.12
N LYS A 63 -0.90 -8.14 -14.17
CA LYS A 63 -1.15 -6.75 -13.76
C LYS A 63 -2.34 -6.61 -12.83
N MET A 64 -2.20 -5.80 -11.78
CA MET A 64 -3.27 -5.48 -10.85
C MET A 64 -3.96 -4.16 -11.16
N ILE A 65 -5.27 -4.12 -10.94
CA ILE A 65 -6.06 -2.88 -10.95
C ILE A 65 -5.84 -2.14 -9.63
N SER A 66 -5.21 -0.99 -9.69
CA SER A 66 -5.06 -0.08 -8.56
C SER A 66 -6.32 0.77 -8.37
N LYS A 67 -6.67 1.08 -7.11
CA LYS A 67 -7.71 2.07 -6.76
C LYS A 67 -7.04 3.42 -6.46
N ASN A 68 -7.57 4.50 -7.02
CA ASN A 68 -7.20 5.87 -6.62
C ASN A 68 -8.04 6.26 -5.39
N VAL A 69 -7.41 6.85 -4.36
CA VAL A 69 -8.13 7.38 -3.18
C VAL A 69 -7.53 8.71 -2.74
N GLU A 70 -8.38 9.63 -2.31
CA GLU A 70 -8.00 10.94 -1.79
C GLU A 70 -8.11 10.95 -0.26
N ASP A 71 -7.06 11.43 0.43
CA ASP A 71 -7.06 11.70 1.86
C ASP A 71 -7.07 13.22 2.09
N GLN A 72 -8.13 13.69 2.76
CA GLN A 72 -8.37 15.10 3.10
C GLN A 72 -8.15 15.40 4.58
N SER A 73 -7.64 14.43 5.36
CA SER A 73 -7.50 14.54 6.82
C SER A 73 -6.52 15.65 7.25
N ILE A 74 -5.63 16.09 6.37
CA ILE A 74 -4.71 17.20 6.63
C ILE A 74 -5.31 18.50 6.10
N ARG A 75 -5.68 19.39 7.03
CA ARG A 75 -6.23 20.71 6.72
C ARG A 75 -5.21 21.52 5.90
N GLY A 76 -5.53 21.77 4.62
CA GLY A 76 -4.68 22.55 3.70
C GLY A 76 -3.71 21.73 2.83
N SER A 77 -3.71 20.40 2.92
CA SER A 77 -2.92 19.53 2.03
C SER A 77 -3.74 18.29 1.64
N MET A 78 -4.19 18.24 0.39
CA MET A 78 -4.82 17.03 -0.17
C MET A 78 -3.71 16.02 -0.49
N ILE A 79 -3.65 14.92 0.25
CA ILE A 79 -2.79 13.79 -0.12
C ILE A 79 -3.62 12.92 -1.06
N ARG A 80 -3.30 12.98 -2.35
CA ARG A 80 -3.86 12.03 -3.33
C ARG A 80 -2.90 10.85 -3.42
N TYR A 81 -3.39 9.67 -3.08
CA TYR A 81 -2.64 8.46 -3.32
C TYR A 81 -2.93 7.95 -4.72
N ASP A 82 -1.87 7.65 -5.46
CA ASP A 82 -1.94 7.23 -6.85
C ASP A 82 -2.26 5.75 -6.96
N LEU A 83 -1.81 4.93 -6.00
CA LEU A 83 -2.08 3.51 -6.02
C LEU A 83 -2.42 2.95 -4.64
N LEU A 84 -3.51 2.18 -4.58
CA LEU A 84 -3.94 1.37 -3.42
C LEU A 84 -4.00 -0.11 -3.83
N TYR A 85 -3.22 -0.93 -3.13
CA TYR A 85 -3.26 -2.39 -3.25
C TYR A 85 -3.76 -3.02 -1.96
N LYS A 86 -4.57 -4.08 -2.08
CA LYS A 86 -5.05 -4.89 -0.97
C LYS A 86 -4.46 -6.29 -1.04
N LEU A 87 -4.05 -6.80 0.11
CA LEU A 87 -3.52 -8.15 0.24
C LEU A 87 -4.22 -8.89 1.36
N ARG A 88 -4.34 -10.20 1.17
CA ARG A 88 -4.76 -11.13 2.21
C ARG A 88 -3.57 -11.47 3.10
N ASN A 89 -3.78 -11.39 4.41
CA ASN A 89 -2.79 -11.81 5.40
C ASN A 89 -2.42 -13.29 5.23
N PRO A 90 -1.12 -13.63 5.12
CA PRO A 90 -0.65 -15.00 4.99
C PRO A 90 -0.86 -15.85 6.24
N GLN A 91 -0.94 -15.22 7.43
CA GLN A 91 -1.18 -15.90 8.70
C GLN A 91 -2.66 -16.25 8.88
N ARG A 92 -3.24 -16.99 7.95
CA ARG A 92 -4.55 -17.63 8.18
C ARG A 92 -4.38 -18.65 9.29
N ASN A 93 -5.10 -18.44 10.40
CA ASN A 93 -5.32 -19.39 11.48
C ASN A 93 -4.04 -19.82 12.19
N ASP A 94 -3.45 -18.91 12.96
CA ASP A 94 -2.65 -19.33 14.11
C ASP A 94 -3.53 -20.22 15.02
N PRO A 95 -3.06 -21.38 15.51
CA PRO A 95 -3.81 -22.19 16.48
C PRO A 95 -4.09 -21.47 17.81
N GLU A 96 -3.32 -20.42 18.15
CA GLU A 96 -3.61 -19.46 19.24
C GLU A 96 -4.54 -18.31 18.80
N GLY A 97 -5.04 -18.36 17.55
CA GLY A 97 -5.97 -17.40 16.98
C GLY A 97 -7.41 -17.56 17.51
N PHE A 98 -8.24 -16.56 17.23
CA PHE A 98 -9.61 -16.46 17.71
C PHE A 98 -10.48 -17.62 17.18
N GLU A 99 -10.86 -18.56 18.04
CA GLU A 99 -11.96 -19.50 17.80
C GLU A 99 -13.22 -18.91 18.44
N GLU A 100 -14.30 -18.73 17.66
CA GLU A 100 -15.70 -19.05 18.01
C GLU A 100 -16.75 -18.28 17.18
N ASP A 101 -16.50 -17.06 16.69
CA ASP A 101 -17.61 -16.25 16.13
C ASP A 101 -17.28 -15.59 14.78
N ASP A 102 -17.65 -16.17 13.62
CA ASP A 102 -17.71 -15.55 12.26
C ASP A 102 -16.48 -14.76 11.73
N PHE A 103 -15.37 -14.71 12.47
CA PHE A 103 -14.11 -14.02 12.14
C PHE A 103 -13.28 -14.79 11.09
N ASP A 104 -13.64 -16.02 10.74
CA ASP A 104 -13.05 -16.75 9.59
C ASP A 104 -13.16 -15.97 8.27
N ASN A 105 -14.11 -15.03 8.22
CA ASN A 105 -14.32 -14.10 7.11
C ASN A 105 -13.57 -12.77 7.26
N ILE A 106 -12.97 -12.50 8.43
CA ILE A 106 -12.26 -11.24 8.70
C ILE A 106 -10.82 -11.38 8.20
N GLN A 107 -10.63 -10.88 6.99
CA GLN A 107 -9.33 -10.80 6.35
C GLN A 107 -8.58 -9.59 6.90
N LYS A 108 -7.40 -9.80 7.51
CA LYS A 108 -6.46 -8.70 7.74
C LYS A 108 -6.02 -8.20 6.36
N VAL A 109 -6.52 -7.03 5.99
CA VAL A 109 -6.20 -6.35 4.73
C VAL A 109 -5.01 -5.43 4.96
N ILE A 110 -3.93 -5.67 4.24
CA ILE A 110 -2.80 -4.73 4.20
C ILE A 110 -3.00 -3.79 3.01
N THR A 111 -2.82 -2.49 3.25
CA THR A 111 -2.90 -1.45 2.22
C THR A 111 -1.54 -0.82 2.00
N LEU A 112 -1.02 -0.88 0.77
CA LEU A 112 0.14 -0.10 0.35
C LEU A 112 -0.31 1.11 -0.45
N TRP A 113 0.23 2.26 -0.08
CA TRP A 113 -0.07 3.54 -0.69
C TRP A 113 1.18 4.09 -1.38
N ILE A 114 1.11 4.28 -2.70
CA ILE A 114 2.20 4.90 -3.46
C ILE A 114 1.78 6.30 -3.89
N CYS A 115 2.60 7.30 -3.54
CA CYS A 115 2.36 8.71 -3.86
C CYS A 115 3.46 9.19 -4.81
N LEU A 116 3.16 9.24 -6.10
CA LEU A 116 4.11 9.69 -7.13
C LEU A 116 4.18 11.23 -7.18
N ARG A 117 3.15 11.91 -6.66
CA ARG A 117 3.10 13.36 -6.50
C ARG A 117 3.10 13.78 -5.02
N HIS A 118 4.26 13.69 -4.39
CA HIS A 118 4.45 14.10 -3.00
C HIS A 118 4.81 15.58 -2.87
N ALA A 119 4.60 16.14 -1.68
CA ALA A 119 5.07 17.48 -1.35
C ALA A 119 6.61 17.50 -1.28
N ARG A 120 7.23 18.57 -1.76
CA ARG A 120 8.70 18.68 -1.91
C ARG A 120 9.51 18.39 -0.64
N TYR A 121 8.93 18.59 0.55
CA TYR A 121 9.62 18.30 1.80
C TYR A 121 9.83 16.79 2.05
N LYS A 122 9.19 15.92 1.25
CA LYS A 122 9.34 14.46 1.30
C LYS A 122 10.27 13.92 0.20
N ASP A 123 10.90 14.79 -0.59
CA ASP A 123 11.82 14.39 -1.67
C ASP A 123 12.96 13.50 -1.12
N ASN A 124 13.23 12.38 -1.80
CA ASN A 124 14.31 11.43 -1.47
C ASN A 124 14.22 10.79 -0.06
N THR A 125 13.01 10.55 0.46
CA THR A 125 12.81 9.90 1.77
C THR A 125 11.95 8.65 1.68
N ILE A 126 12.22 7.67 2.54
CA ILE A 126 11.36 6.50 2.80
C ILE A 126 10.91 6.60 4.26
N ASN A 127 9.60 6.57 4.49
CA ASN A 127 9.00 6.71 5.81
C ASN A 127 8.04 5.55 6.08
N THR A 128 8.09 4.96 7.27
CA THR A 128 7.17 3.89 7.71
C THR A 128 6.16 4.48 8.71
N TYR A 129 4.88 4.21 8.49
CA TYR A 129 3.80 4.61 9.40
C TYR A 129 3.13 3.36 9.97
N ARG A 130 2.94 3.30 11.29
CA ARG A 130 2.32 2.16 11.99
C ARG A 130 1.19 2.65 12.89
N ILE A 131 0.05 1.96 12.87
CA ILE A 131 -1.02 2.16 13.85
C ILE A 131 -0.76 1.19 15.00
N GLU A 132 -0.59 1.73 16.21
CA GLU A 132 -0.38 0.95 17.43
C GLU A 132 -1.53 1.19 18.40
N GLU A 133 -2.15 0.09 18.84
CA GLU A 133 -3.16 0.14 19.90
C GLU A 133 -2.48 0.43 21.24
N ARG A 134 -2.99 1.42 21.97
CA ARG A 134 -2.58 1.71 23.34
C ARG A 134 -3.77 1.53 24.28
N ASN A 135 -3.64 0.63 25.25
CA ASN A 135 -4.63 0.51 26.31
C ASN A 135 -4.37 1.63 27.33
N ILE A 136 -5.35 2.53 27.49
CA ILE A 136 -5.26 3.67 28.42
C ILE A 136 -5.96 3.33 29.75
N VAL A 137 -7.03 2.51 29.71
CA VAL A 137 -7.82 2.11 30.88
C VAL A 137 -8.31 0.67 30.74
N GLY A 138 -8.40 -0.04 31.87
CA GLY A 138 -8.87 -1.43 31.95
C GLY A 138 -7.72 -2.44 31.94
N HIS A 139 -8.08 -3.72 31.90
CA HIS A 139 -7.11 -4.83 31.78
C HIS A 139 -7.43 -5.62 30.53
N LEU A 140 -6.46 -5.68 29.60
CA LEU A 140 -6.54 -6.56 28.45
C LEU A 140 -6.47 -8.01 28.93
N LYS A 141 -7.40 -8.85 28.45
CA LYS A 141 -7.45 -10.28 28.81
C LYS A 141 -6.24 -11.07 28.28
N HIS A 142 -5.61 -10.58 27.20
CA HIS A 142 -4.44 -11.20 26.59
C HIS A 142 -3.37 -10.13 26.35
N ALA A 143 -2.15 -10.40 26.81
CA ALA A 143 -1.01 -9.54 26.53
C ALA A 143 -0.60 -9.70 25.05
N LYS A 144 -0.37 -8.59 24.34
CA LYS A 144 0.24 -8.65 23.01
C LYS A 144 1.68 -9.15 23.15
N LYS A 145 2.02 -10.27 22.51
CA LYS A 145 3.42 -10.58 22.20
C LYS A 145 3.93 -9.50 21.24
N VAL A 146 5.01 -8.83 21.61
CA VAL A 146 5.71 -7.89 20.74
C VAL A 146 6.49 -8.74 19.73
N LEU A 147 6.10 -8.65 18.45
CA LEU A 147 6.92 -9.07 17.32
C LEU A 147 7.92 -7.95 16.98
#